data_AF-A0A848HQ12-F1
#
_entry.id   AF-A0A848HQ12-F1
#
_cell.length_a   1.000
_cell.length_b   1.000
_cell.length_c   1.000
_cell.angle_alpha   90.00
_cell.angle_beta   90.00
_cell.angle_gamma   90.00
#
_symmetry.space_group_name_H-M   'P 1'
#
loop_
_entity.id
_entity.type
_entity.pdbx_description
1 polymer ?
#
loop_
_entity_poly.entity_id
_entity_poly.type
_entity_poly.pdbx_seq_one_letter_code
_entity_poly.pdbx_strand_id
1 'polypeptide(L)'
;MLNIYANDGHTMTYEVTEGEFTGATATVQYEAVELAPSVFALSWQEADMGTVVHVDDFAVGTSRTFYTTAALGFLRMAGPLKRLR
;
A
#
# COMPACT_ATOMS: atom_id res chain seq x y z
N MET A 1 -5.92 0.58 -6.59
CA MET A 1 -5.24 1.61 -5.76
C MET A 1 -4.10 2.20 -6.57
N LEU A 2 -3.91 3.50 -6.46
CA LEU A 2 -2.77 4.24 -6.96
C LEU A 2 -1.88 4.61 -5.79
N ASN A 3 -0.57 4.34 -5.89
CA ASN A 3 0.44 4.77 -4.91
C ASN A 3 1.39 5.76 -5.59
N ILE A 4 1.49 6.98 -5.05
CA ILE A 4 2.35 8.05 -5.54
C ILE A 4 3.42 8.31 -4.47
N TYR A 5 4.64 7.88 -4.74
CA TYR A 5 5.77 8.04 -3.83
C TYR A 5 6.46 9.39 -4.06
N ALA A 6 6.66 10.16 -3.00
CA ALA A 6 7.45 11.38 -3.06
C ALA A 6 8.96 11.06 -3.18
N ASN A 7 9.75 12.04 -3.61
CA ASN A 7 11.20 11.89 -3.76
C ASN A 7 11.97 11.83 -2.43
N ASP A 8 11.28 11.98 -1.30
CA ASP A 8 11.86 11.94 0.03
C ASP A 8 12.07 10.51 0.56
N GLY A 9 11.50 9.50 -0.12
CA GLY A 9 11.64 8.08 0.20
C GLY A 9 10.81 7.59 1.39
N HIS A 10 9.94 8.43 1.96
CA HIS A 10 9.13 8.07 3.13
C HIS A 10 7.70 8.63 3.09
N THR A 11 7.37 9.54 2.16
CA THR A 11 6.01 10.03 1.96
C THR A 11 5.35 9.36 0.76
N MET A 12 4.11 8.88 0.94
CA MET A 12 3.27 8.33 -0.12
C MET A 12 1.88 8.95 -0.07
N THR A 13 1.34 9.37 -1.22
CA THR A 13 -0.10 9.65 -1.38
C THR A 13 -0.75 8.48 -2.10
N TYR A 14 -1.84 7.95 -1.56
CA TYR A 14 -2.61 6.91 -2.23
C TYR A 14 -4.00 7.38 -2.65
N GLU A 15 -4.57 6.68 -3.64
CA GLU A 15 -5.98 6.79 -4.02
C GLU A 15 -6.56 5.39 -4.24
N VAL A 16 -7.69 5.10 -3.60
CA VAL A 16 -8.44 3.87 -3.85
C VAL A 16 -9.34 4.09 -5.08
N THR A 17 -9.03 3.36 -6.15
CA THR A 17 -9.69 3.54 -7.45
C THR A 17 -10.85 2.57 -7.70
N GLU A 18 -10.96 1.51 -6.90
CA GLU A 18 -11.94 0.43 -7.06
C GLU A 18 -12.32 -0.17 -5.70
N GLY A 19 -13.51 -0.78 -5.62
CA GLY A 19 -14.02 -1.43 -4.40
C GLY A 19 -14.80 -0.49 -3.47
N GLU A 20 -15.13 -0.99 -2.27
CA GLU A 20 -15.97 -0.29 -1.28
C GLU A 20 -15.42 1.08 -0.85
N PHE A 21 -14.10 1.25 -0.89
CA PHE A 21 -13.41 2.47 -0.45
C PHE A 21 -13.06 3.41 -1.62
N THR A 22 -13.67 3.25 -2.80
CA THR A 22 -13.37 4.07 -3.99
C THR A 22 -13.48 5.57 -3.67
N GLY A 23 -12.47 6.34 -4.08
CA GLY A 23 -12.35 7.78 -3.83
C GLY A 23 -11.62 8.13 -2.52
N ALA A 24 -11.33 7.17 -1.65
CA ALA A 24 -10.51 7.40 -0.48
C ALA A 24 -9.08 7.76 -0.89
N THR A 25 -8.54 8.83 -0.29
CA THR A 25 -7.17 9.29 -0.51
C THR A 25 -6.56 9.79 0.80
N ALA A 26 -5.27 9.52 1.00
CA ALA A 26 -4.50 10.07 2.10
C ALA A 26 -3.01 10.18 1.73
N THR A 27 -2.32 11.07 2.45
CA THR A 27 -0.85 11.14 2.44
C THR A 27 -0.34 10.58 3.75
N VAL A 28 0.52 9.57 3.65
CA VAL A 28 1.03 8.78 4.78
C VAL A 28 2.54 8.77 4.80
N GLN A 29 3.08 8.55 5.99
CA GLN A 29 4.47 8.19 6.19
C GLN A 29 4.57 6.68 6.15
N TYR A 30 5.39 6.14 5.25
CA TYR A 30 5.56 4.70 5.07
C TYR A 30 7.01 4.29 5.28
N GLU A 31 7.20 3.02 5.63
CA GLU A 31 8.49 2.35 5.60
C GLU A 31 8.50 1.31 4.49
N ALA A 32 9.65 1.14 3.83
CA ALA A 32 9.87 0.13 2.82
C ALA A 32 11.08 -0.74 3.20
N VAL A 33 10.91 -2.06 3.22
CA VAL A 33 11.96 -3.03 3.49
C VAL A 33 12.05 -4.00 2.31
N GLU A 34 13.23 -4.13 1.71
CA GLU A 34 13.47 -5.15 0.70
C GLU A 34 13.52 -6.54 1.36
N LEU A 35 12.62 -7.44 0.95
CA LEU A 35 12.56 -8.82 1.45
C LEU A 35 13.35 -9.78 0.56
N ALA A 36 13.38 -9.50 -0.74
CA ALA A 36 14.12 -10.21 -1.78
C ALA A 36 14.30 -9.27 -2.98
N PRO A 37 15.13 -9.60 -4.00
CA PRO A 37 15.32 -8.73 -5.16
C PRO A 37 13.99 -8.35 -5.83
N SER A 38 13.71 -7.05 -5.92
CA SER A 38 12.45 -6.48 -6.45
C SER A 38 11.18 -6.77 -5.65
N VAL A 39 11.29 -7.34 -4.44
CA VAL A 39 10.16 -7.63 -3.55
C VAL A 39 10.30 -6.80 -2.28
N PHE A 40 9.33 -5.94 -2.02
CA PHE A 40 9.34 -5.02 -0.90
C PHE A 40 8.13 -5.23 0.01
N ALA A 41 8.37 -5.20 1.31
CA ALA A 41 7.33 -4.93 2.29
C ALA A 41 7.20 -3.41 2.45
N LEU A 42 6.03 -2.85 2.17
CA LEU A 42 5.70 -1.47 2.48
C LEU A 42 4.70 -1.46 3.62
N SER A 43 4.88 -0.58 4.62
CA SER A 43 3.94 -0.49 5.73
C SER A 43 3.73 0.93 6.20
N TRP A 44 2.50 1.22 6.64
CA TRP A 44 2.13 2.50 7.23
C TRP A 44 0.95 2.33 8.19
N GLN A 45 0.72 3.37 8.97
CA GLN A 45 -0.47 3.51 9.79
C GLN A 45 -1.30 4.69 9.28
N GLU A 46 -2.59 4.45 9.10
CA GLU A 46 -3.57 5.46 8.75
C GLU A 46 -3.84 6.39 9.94
N ALA A 47 -4.41 7.57 9.67
CA ALA A 47 -4.74 8.55 10.70
C ALA A 47 -5.75 8.03 11.75
N ASP A 48 -6.58 7.04 11.37
CA ASP A 48 -7.55 6.39 12.25
C ASP A 48 -6.99 5.19 13.03
N MET A 49 -5.66 4.99 12.99
CA MET A 49 -4.91 3.89 13.58
C MET A 49 -5.01 2.55 12.85
N GLY A 50 -5.73 2.47 11.73
CA GLY A 50 -5.67 1.31 10.83
C GLY A 50 -4.23 1.07 10.34
N THR A 51 -3.83 -0.19 10.15
CA THR A 51 -2.46 -0.52 9.72
C THR A 51 -2.48 -1.29 8.41
N VAL A 52 -1.63 -0.87 7.49
CA VAL A 52 -1.53 -1.48 6.16
C VAL A 52 -0.13 -2.04 5.97
N VAL A 53 -0.07 -3.25 5.40
CA VAL A 53 1.16 -3.85 4.89
C VAL A 53 0.92 -4.31 3.46
N HIS A 54 1.76 -3.86 2.55
CA HIS A 54 1.87 -4.39 1.20
C HIS A 54 3.11 -5.27 1.10
N VAL A 55 3.00 -6.38 0.38
CA VAL A 55 4.14 -7.12 -0.15
C VAL A 55 4.05 -7.03 -1.66
N ASP A 56 4.87 -6.15 -2.22
CA ASP A 56 4.86 -5.78 -3.63
C ASP A 56 6.05 -6.42 -4.34
N ASP A 57 5.76 -7.27 -5.32
CA ASP A 57 6.74 -7.83 -6.25
C ASP A 57 6.71 -7.01 -7.54
N PHE A 58 7.70 -6.16 -7.72
CA PHE A 58 7.82 -5.28 -8.88
C PHE A 58 8.37 -5.99 -10.12
N ALA A 59 9.00 -7.16 -9.97
CA ALA A 59 9.49 -7.96 -11.09
C ALA A 59 8.34 -8.70 -11.79
N VAL A 60 7.43 -9.28 -11.00
CA VAL A 60 6.25 -9.99 -11.50
C VAL A 60 5.05 -9.06 -11.68
N GLY A 61 5.03 -7.92 -10.98
CA GLY A 61 3.92 -6.97 -11.03
C GLY A 61 2.71 -7.46 -10.24
N THR A 62 2.92 -7.87 -8.99
CA THR A 62 1.84 -8.30 -8.09
C THR A 62 1.95 -7.63 -6.73
N SER A 63 0.80 -7.44 -6.08
CA SER A 63 0.71 -6.91 -4.73
C SER A 63 -0.13 -7.84 -3.86
N ARG A 64 0.30 -8.04 -2.62
CA ARG A 64 -0.49 -8.65 -1.54
C ARG A 64 -0.64 -7.63 -0.43
N THR A 65 -1.88 -7.29 -0.09
CA THR A 65 -2.19 -6.28 0.92
C THR A 65 -2.84 -6.93 2.13
N PHE A 66 -2.40 -6.52 3.31
CA PHE A 66 -2.96 -6.86 4.60
C PHE A 66 -3.36 -5.55 5.27
N TYR A 67 -4.65 -5.40 5.56
CA TYR A 67 -5.17 -4.20 6.21
C TYR A 67 -5.89 -4.60 7.50
N THR A 68 -5.41 -4.05 8.62
CA THR A 68 -6.11 -4.09 9.90
C THR A 68 -6.87 -2.80 10.07
N THR A 69 -8.20 -2.85 10.06
CA THR A 69 -9.03 -1.65 10.23
C THR A 69 -8.96 -1.13 11.66
N ALA A 70 -9.33 0.13 11.89
CA ALA A 70 -9.48 0.68 13.25
C ALA A 70 -10.46 -0.11 14.13
N ALA A 71 -11.43 -0.80 13.50
CA ALA A 71 -12.37 -1.70 14.17
C ALA A 71 -11.84 -3.14 14.36
N LEU A 72 -10.53 -3.35 14.17
CA LEU A 72 -9.84 -4.65 14.32
C LEU A 72 -10.27 -5.72 13.31
N GLY A 73 -10.89 -5.31 12.19
CA GLY A 73 -11.14 -6.20 11.07
C GLY A 73 -9.84 -6.49 10.31
N PHE A 74 -9.62 -7.75 9.90
CA PHE A 74 -8.40 -8.11 9.18
C PHE A 74 -8.70 -8.56 7.75
N LEU A 75 -8.35 -7.69 6.80
CA LEU A 75 -8.60 -7.86 5.38
C LEU A 75 -7.32 -8.33 4.67
N ARG A 76 -7.48 -9.24 3.71
CA ARG A 76 -6.41 -9.76 2.85
C ARG A 76 -6.84 -9.57 1.41
N MET A 77 -6.01 -8.90 0.63
CA MET A 77 -6.28 -8.58 -0.78
C MET A 77 -5.06 -8.94 -1.61
N ALA A 78 -5.28 -9.23 -2.89
CA ALA A 78 -4.21 -9.46 -3.84
C ALA A 78 -4.65 -8.94 -5.21
N GLY A 79 -3.69 -8.45 -5.99
CA GLY A 79 -3.98 -7.92 -7.31
C GLY A 79 -2.73 -7.66 -8.14
N PRO A 80 -2.91 -7.31 -9.42
CA PRO A 80 -1.82 -6.88 -10.27
C PRO A 80 -1.27 -5.53 -9.80
N LEU A 81 0.03 -5.34 -9.98
CA LEU A 81 0.74 -4.09 -9.74
C LEU A 81 1.41 -3.65 -11.04
N LYS A 82 1.20 -2.38 -11.42
CA LYS A 82 1.83 -1.79 -12.60
C LYS A 82 2.32 -0.40 -12.28
N ARG A 83 3.50 -0.06 -12.80
CA ARG A 83 3.99 1.32 -12.80
C ARG A 83 3.15 2.16 -13.78
N LEU A 84 2.67 3.31 -13.34
CA LEU A 84 2.07 4.32 -14.20
C LEU A 84 3.16 5.29 -14.70
N ARG A 85 2.92 5.88 -15.88
CA ARG A 85 3.83 6.84 -16.52
C ARG A 85 3.51 8.26 -16.07
#